data_AF-A0A8R7QA10-F1
#
_entry.id   AF-A0A8R7QA10-F1
#
_cell.length_a   1.000
_cell.length_b   1.000
_cell.length_c   1.000
_cell.angle_alpha   90.00
_cell.angle_beta   90.00
_cell.angle_gamma   90.00
#
_symmetry.space_group_name_H-M   'P 1'
#
loop_
_entity.id
_entity.type
_entity.pdbx_description
1 polymer ?
#
loop_
_entity_poly.entity_id
_entity_poly.type
_entity_poly.pdbx_seq_one_letter_code
_entity_poly.pdbx_strand_id
1 'polypeptide(L)'
;MLRRHKGRESASSSDSTFYQLRPDCAHNVPDTKFKIKIGKTLSVRKWHAAFTHHGSLHIASVLNRIQSGGVHPAIRGEVWEFLLGCFDPDSTFDDRDHIRQARRIQYARWKEQCKHMDPHVGSGKIITAPIITEDGVPIKDPLVLLEAATPDQQASLISTKNGDEADHRLTDKQTIEWKLTLHQIGLDVLRTDRSMVFYEKKENLSKLWDILAVYAWIDKEVGYCQGMSDLCSPMIVLLNDEADAFWCFERLMRRLRGNFRCTQQSVGVENQLQHLASIIQVLDPKLHDHLETLGGGDYLFAFRMFMVLFRRELSFGDSLYLWGDDVGSRI
;
A
#
# COMPACT_ATOMS: atom_id res chain seq x y z
N MET A 1 2.84 -46.57 -35.25
CA MET A 1 2.70 -46.44 -33.78
C MET A 1 3.21 -45.08 -33.33
N LEU A 2 2.33 -44.08 -33.29
CA LEU A 2 2.65 -42.73 -32.81
C LEU A 2 2.72 -42.74 -31.27
N ARG A 3 3.90 -42.50 -30.71
CA ARG A 3 4.07 -42.21 -29.28
C ARG A 3 3.67 -40.75 -29.02
N ARG A 4 2.57 -40.56 -28.28
CA ARG A 4 2.11 -39.26 -27.78
C ARG A 4 3.16 -38.65 -26.85
N HIS A 5 3.67 -37.49 -27.23
CA HIS A 5 4.30 -36.54 -26.30
C HIS A 5 3.26 -36.10 -25.27
N LYS A 6 3.41 -36.52 -24.01
CA LYS A 6 2.76 -35.84 -22.88
C LYS A 6 3.59 -34.60 -22.58
N GLY A 7 3.05 -33.44 -22.93
CA GLY A 7 3.54 -32.15 -22.48
C GLY A 7 3.54 -32.10 -20.96
N ARG A 8 4.65 -31.65 -20.40
CA ARG A 8 4.84 -31.40 -18.98
C ARG A 8 4.18 -30.04 -18.70
N GLU A 9 2.91 -30.04 -18.34
CA GLU A 9 2.25 -28.82 -17.84
C GLU A 9 2.95 -28.41 -16.55
N SER A 10 3.67 -27.29 -16.62
CA SER A 10 4.28 -26.65 -15.48
C SER A 10 3.19 -26.14 -14.55
N ALA A 11 3.27 -26.51 -13.27
CA ALA A 11 2.47 -25.95 -12.18
C ALA A 11 2.82 -24.47 -11.91
N SER A 12 2.56 -23.60 -12.89
CA SER A 12 2.78 -22.14 -12.86
C SER A 12 1.49 -21.34 -12.69
N SER A 13 0.32 -21.99 -12.51
CA SER A 13 -0.98 -21.33 -12.68
C SER A 13 -1.70 -20.86 -11.40
N SER A 14 -1.18 -21.12 -10.20
CA SER A 14 -1.99 -20.86 -8.99
C SER A 14 -2.07 -19.39 -8.60
N ASP A 15 -1.01 -18.60 -8.78
CA ASP A 15 -0.97 -17.20 -8.33
C ASP A 15 -1.45 -16.21 -9.41
N SER A 16 -1.22 -16.54 -10.69
CA SER A 16 -1.68 -15.73 -11.84
C SER A 16 -3.22 -15.64 -11.92
N THR A 17 -3.91 -16.60 -11.32
CA THR A 17 -5.38 -16.60 -11.20
C THR A 17 -5.86 -15.51 -10.23
N PHE A 18 -5.11 -15.26 -9.13
CA PHE A 18 -5.51 -14.31 -8.08
C PHE A 18 -4.97 -12.90 -8.32
N TYR A 19 -3.77 -12.76 -8.89
CA TYR A 19 -3.14 -11.48 -9.19
C TYR A 19 -2.87 -11.37 -10.68
N GLN A 20 -3.94 -11.11 -11.43
CA GLN A 20 -3.88 -11.08 -12.89
C GLN A 20 -3.02 -9.90 -13.38
N LEU A 21 -2.08 -10.21 -14.25
CA LEU A 21 -1.24 -9.24 -14.93
C LEU A 21 -1.84 -8.92 -16.31
N ARG A 22 -1.68 -7.67 -16.73
CA ARG A 22 -2.04 -7.22 -18.07
C ARG A 22 -1.16 -7.98 -19.08
N PRO A 23 -1.73 -8.53 -20.17
CA PRO A 23 -0.98 -9.38 -21.10
C PRO A 23 0.25 -8.69 -21.72
N ASP A 24 0.16 -7.38 -21.96
CA ASP A 24 1.23 -6.52 -22.48
C ASP A 24 2.38 -6.32 -21.49
N CYS A 25 2.15 -6.53 -20.20
CA CYS A 25 3.12 -6.27 -19.13
C CYS A 25 3.75 -7.54 -18.53
N ALA A 26 3.20 -8.72 -18.83
CA ALA A 26 3.56 -9.97 -18.16
C ALA A 26 5.06 -10.34 -18.26
N HIS A 27 5.73 -9.96 -19.36
CA HIS A 27 7.15 -10.25 -19.57
C HIS A 27 8.10 -9.36 -18.75
N ASN A 28 7.62 -8.24 -18.21
CA ASN A 28 8.41 -7.30 -17.43
C ASN A 28 8.28 -7.49 -15.91
N VAL A 29 7.45 -8.43 -15.47
CA VAL A 29 7.24 -8.73 -14.05
C VAL A 29 8.04 -9.99 -13.70
N PRO A 30 8.82 -9.99 -12.61
CA PRO A 30 9.52 -11.18 -12.15
C PRO A 30 8.54 -12.35 -11.94
N ASP A 31 8.94 -13.55 -12.38
CA ASP A 31 8.17 -14.76 -12.13
C ASP A 31 8.03 -15.02 -10.63
N THR A 32 6.82 -15.42 -10.20
CA THR A 32 6.57 -15.78 -8.81
C THR A 32 7.40 -17.01 -8.39
N LYS A 33 8.18 -16.85 -7.33
CA LYS A 33 8.96 -17.96 -6.73
C LYS A 33 8.12 -18.70 -5.68
N PHE A 34 7.12 -18.05 -5.11
CA PHE A 34 6.16 -18.67 -4.22
C PHE A 34 5.28 -19.67 -4.96
N LYS A 35 5.16 -20.87 -4.39
CA LYS A 35 4.26 -21.91 -4.88
C LYS A 35 3.47 -22.46 -3.72
N ILE A 36 2.18 -22.66 -3.92
CA ILE A 36 1.31 -23.31 -2.94
C ILE A 36 1.84 -24.75 -2.74
N LYS A 37 2.27 -25.04 -1.51
CA LYS A 37 2.80 -26.35 -1.12
C LYS A 37 1.70 -27.11 -0.39
N ILE A 38 1.15 -28.14 -1.03
CA ILE A 38 0.10 -28.99 -0.45
C ILE A 38 0.57 -29.50 0.91
N GLY A 39 -0.28 -29.35 1.93
CA GLY A 39 0.00 -29.75 3.31
C GLY A 39 0.80 -28.73 4.14
N LYS A 40 1.61 -27.87 3.51
CA LYS A 40 2.42 -26.84 4.20
C LYS A 40 1.74 -25.48 4.24
N THR A 41 1.28 -24.96 3.09
CA THR A 41 0.59 -23.67 2.99
C THR A 41 -0.68 -23.66 3.86
N LEU A 42 -0.92 -22.57 4.57
CA LEU A 42 -2.14 -22.37 5.33
C LEU A 42 -3.33 -22.32 4.37
N SER A 43 -4.14 -23.38 4.40
CA SER A 43 -5.34 -23.50 3.57
C SER A 43 -6.57 -22.90 4.24
N VAL A 44 -7.59 -22.58 3.46
CA VAL A 44 -8.91 -22.12 3.92
C VAL A 44 -9.46 -23.01 5.04
N ARG A 45 -9.41 -24.34 4.85
CA ARG A 45 -9.88 -25.31 5.84
C ARG A 45 -9.11 -25.22 7.16
N LYS A 46 -7.78 -25.09 7.10
CA LYS A 46 -6.93 -25.00 8.30
C LYS A 46 -7.09 -23.66 9.00
N TRP A 47 -7.32 -22.58 8.25
CA TRP A 47 -7.62 -21.27 8.80
C TRP A 47 -8.90 -21.29 9.64
N HIS A 48 -10.01 -21.74 9.07
CA HIS A 48 -11.27 -21.82 9.83
C HIS A 48 -11.21 -22.78 11.01
N ALA A 49 -10.48 -23.90 10.88
CA ALA A 49 -10.28 -24.83 11.99
C ALA A 49 -9.36 -24.31 13.11
N ALA A 50 -8.66 -23.18 12.90
CA ALA A 50 -7.82 -22.57 13.93
C ALA A 50 -8.60 -21.70 14.91
N PHE A 51 -9.89 -21.42 14.65
CA PHE A 51 -10.75 -20.66 15.53
C PHE A 51 -11.46 -21.57 16.53
N THR A 52 -11.65 -21.06 17.75
CA THR A 52 -12.55 -21.65 18.73
C THR A 52 -14.01 -21.39 18.33
N HIS A 53 -14.94 -22.09 18.97
CA HIS A 53 -16.37 -21.88 18.76
C HIS A 53 -16.86 -20.46 19.08
N HIS A 54 -16.18 -19.74 19.98
CA HIS A 54 -16.46 -18.34 20.30
C HIS A 54 -15.70 -17.34 19.41
N GLY A 55 -14.73 -17.81 18.61
CA GLY A 55 -14.03 -17.01 17.62
C GLY A 55 -12.64 -16.53 17.99
N SER A 56 -12.08 -16.93 19.13
CA SER A 56 -10.65 -16.71 19.42
C SER A 56 -9.79 -17.57 18.48
N LEU A 57 -8.65 -17.04 18.05
CA LEU A 57 -7.73 -17.64 17.09
C LEU A 57 -6.54 -18.29 17.79
N HIS A 58 -6.27 -19.55 17.48
CA HIS A 58 -5.03 -20.21 17.89
C HIS A 58 -3.82 -19.73 17.05
N ILE A 59 -3.40 -18.48 17.26
CA ILE A 59 -2.45 -17.73 16.43
C ILE A 59 -1.09 -18.41 16.32
N ALA A 60 -0.57 -19.01 17.39
CA ALA A 60 0.73 -19.70 17.35
C ALA A 60 0.75 -20.84 16.31
N SER A 61 -0.35 -21.59 16.18
CA SER A 61 -0.44 -22.67 15.19
C SER A 61 -0.52 -22.14 13.76
N VAL A 62 -1.11 -20.97 13.59
CA VAL A 62 -1.22 -20.26 12.31
C VAL A 62 0.14 -19.70 11.89
N LEU A 63 0.83 -18.97 12.77
CA LEU A 63 2.14 -18.38 12.49
C LEU A 63 3.17 -19.42 12.07
N ASN A 64 3.24 -20.55 12.78
CA ASN A 64 4.12 -21.67 12.41
C ASN A 64 3.85 -22.18 10.98
N ARG A 65 2.58 -22.19 10.56
CA ARG A 65 2.23 -22.63 9.19
C ARG A 65 2.61 -21.58 8.15
N ILE A 66 2.36 -20.31 8.45
CA ILE A 66 2.73 -19.19 7.59
C ILE A 66 4.23 -19.23 7.33
N GLN A 67 5.05 -19.30 8.38
CA GLN A 67 6.51 -19.39 8.25
C GLN A 67 6.98 -20.63 7.45
N SER A 68 6.26 -21.75 7.56
CA SER A 68 6.65 -23.00 6.88
C SER A 68 6.22 -23.11 5.42
N GLY A 69 5.23 -22.32 4.99
CA GLY A 69 4.56 -22.57 3.71
C GLY A 69 3.66 -21.45 3.17
N GLY A 70 3.59 -20.31 3.85
CA GLY A 70 2.82 -19.13 3.47
C GLY A 70 1.31 -19.27 3.64
N VAL A 71 0.61 -18.25 3.14
CA VAL A 71 -0.85 -18.13 3.20
C VAL A 71 -1.45 -18.35 1.82
N HIS A 72 -2.50 -19.18 1.74
CA HIS A 72 -3.26 -19.36 0.50
C HIS A 72 -3.95 -18.03 0.09
N PRO A 73 -3.86 -17.59 -1.18
CA PRO A 73 -4.36 -16.29 -1.62
C PRO A 73 -5.80 -15.96 -1.19
N ALA A 74 -6.71 -16.95 -1.28
CA ALA A 74 -8.12 -16.79 -0.94
C ALA A 74 -8.45 -16.34 0.51
N ILE A 75 -7.51 -16.50 1.46
CA ILE A 75 -7.70 -16.08 2.86
C ILE A 75 -6.69 -15.01 3.29
N ARG A 76 -5.88 -14.48 2.36
CA ARG A 76 -4.83 -13.52 2.73
C ARG A 76 -5.39 -12.27 3.38
N GLY A 77 -6.50 -11.72 2.87
CA GLY A 77 -7.15 -10.55 3.45
C GLY A 77 -7.48 -10.75 4.94
N GLU A 78 -8.24 -11.79 5.27
CA GLU A 78 -8.62 -12.12 6.65
C GLU A 78 -7.41 -12.38 7.55
N VAL A 79 -6.43 -13.15 7.06
CA VAL A 79 -5.22 -13.46 7.84
C VAL A 79 -4.43 -12.19 8.12
N TRP A 80 -4.33 -11.28 7.15
CA TRP A 80 -3.57 -10.03 7.29
C TRP A 80 -4.17 -9.07 8.30
N GLU A 81 -5.49 -9.07 8.51
CA GLU A 81 -6.11 -8.31 9.59
C GLU A 81 -5.56 -8.75 10.96
N PHE A 82 -5.29 -10.05 11.16
CA PHE A 82 -4.61 -10.50 12.39
C PHE A 82 -3.11 -10.20 12.34
N LEU A 83 -2.44 -10.44 11.21
CA LEU A 83 -1.00 -10.25 11.12
C LEU A 83 -0.56 -8.81 11.44
N LEU A 84 -1.32 -7.85 10.94
CA LEU A 84 -1.08 -6.43 11.16
C LEU A 84 -1.54 -5.94 12.54
N GLY A 85 -2.21 -6.77 13.33
CA GLY A 85 -2.77 -6.40 14.63
C GLY A 85 -4.02 -5.52 14.50
N CYS A 86 -4.77 -5.65 13.41
CA CYS A 86 -6.10 -5.08 13.32
C CYS A 86 -7.06 -5.80 14.27
N PHE A 87 -6.91 -7.12 14.45
CA PHE A 87 -7.65 -7.89 15.43
C PHE A 87 -6.72 -8.59 16.42
N ASP A 88 -7.16 -8.63 17.67
CA ASP A 88 -6.53 -9.41 18.71
C ASP A 88 -6.87 -10.91 18.49
N PRO A 89 -5.90 -11.84 18.53
CA PRO A 89 -6.17 -13.26 18.47
C PRO A 89 -7.18 -13.76 19.51
N ASP A 90 -7.23 -13.16 20.69
CA ASP A 90 -8.11 -13.60 21.77
C ASP A 90 -9.56 -13.10 21.60
N SER A 91 -9.79 -12.15 20.68
CA SER A 91 -11.12 -11.56 20.45
C SER A 91 -12.13 -12.57 19.92
N THR A 92 -13.41 -12.36 20.23
CA THR A 92 -14.52 -13.14 19.68
C THR A 92 -14.89 -12.69 18.26
N PHE A 93 -15.82 -13.40 17.61
CA PHE A 93 -16.40 -12.94 16.34
C PHE A 93 -17.15 -11.60 16.50
N ASP A 94 -17.95 -11.47 17.56
CA ASP A 94 -18.76 -10.28 17.82
C ASP A 94 -17.86 -9.07 18.14
N ASP A 95 -16.79 -9.26 18.91
CA ASP A 95 -15.80 -8.20 19.19
C ASP A 95 -15.20 -7.65 17.89
N ARG A 96 -14.83 -8.54 16.95
CA ARG A 96 -14.27 -8.12 15.66
C ARG A 96 -15.27 -7.40 14.79
N ASP A 97 -16.53 -7.83 14.79
CA ASP A 97 -17.57 -7.14 14.05
C ASP A 97 -17.81 -5.73 14.60
N HIS A 98 -17.88 -5.58 15.92
CA HIS A 98 -17.96 -4.27 16.58
C HIS A 98 -16.76 -3.38 16.26
N ILE A 99 -15.54 -3.92 16.36
CA ILE A 99 -14.30 -3.18 16.02
C ILE A 99 -14.33 -2.74 14.55
N ARG A 100 -14.73 -3.63 13.63
CA ARG A 100 -14.81 -3.34 12.20
C ARG A 100 -15.81 -2.24 11.91
N GLN A 101 -17.02 -2.33 12.47
CA GLN A 101 -18.05 -1.30 12.31
C GLN A 101 -17.57 0.05 12.85
N ALA A 102 -17.01 0.10 14.07
CA ALA A 102 -16.49 1.32 14.66
C ALA A 102 -15.38 1.96 13.81
N ARG A 103 -14.48 1.13 13.27
CA ARG A 103 -13.39 1.55 12.38
C ARG A 103 -13.87 2.10 11.05
N ARG A 104 -14.88 1.47 10.44
CA ARG A 104 -15.53 1.95 9.20
C ARG A 104 -16.18 3.31 9.40
N ILE A 105 -16.90 3.48 10.52
CA ILE A 105 -17.50 4.77 10.89
C ILE A 105 -16.40 5.83 11.10
N GLN A 106 -15.32 5.49 11.79
CA GLN A 106 -14.23 6.42 12.04
C GLN A 106 -13.53 6.86 10.76
N TYR A 107 -13.25 5.91 9.86
CA TYR A 107 -12.67 6.20 8.55
C TYR A 107 -13.59 7.11 7.72
N ALA A 108 -14.89 6.81 7.68
CA ALA A 108 -15.86 7.63 6.96
C ALA A 108 -15.90 9.08 7.47
N ARG A 109 -15.81 9.29 8.79
CA ARG A 109 -15.71 10.63 9.39
C ARG A 109 -14.46 11.38 8.93
N TRP A 110 -13.31 10.72 8.93
CA TRP A 110 -12.06 11.33 8.46
C TRP A 110 -12.07 11.62 6.96
N LYS A 111 -12.63 10.72 6.17
CA LYS A 111 -12.82 10.93 4.73
C LYS A 111 -13.74 12.13 4.46
N GLU A 112 -14.83 12.27 5.20
CA GLU A 112 -15.74 13.43 5.09
C GLU A 112 -15.05 14.74 5.50
N GLN A 113 -14.22 14.72 6.54
CA GLN A 113 -13.42 15.89 6.91
C GLN A 113 -12.44 16.29 5.80
N CYS A 114 -11.75 15.31 5.20
CA CYS A 114 -10.86 15.56 4.06
C CYS A 114 -11.65 16.10 2.86
N LYS A 115 -12.85 15.58 2.61
CA LYS A 115 -13.76 16.04 1.55
C LYS A 115 -14.24 17.48 1.74
N HIS A 116 -14.50 17.90 2.98
CA HIS A 116 -14.81 19.30 3.29
C HIS A 116 -13.64 20.24 2.99
N MET A 117 -12.41 19.79 3.20
CA MET A 117 -11.22 20.57 2.86
C MET A 117 -10.93 20.57 1.36
N ASP A 118 -11.10 19.42 0.70
CA ASP A 118 -10.95 19.26 -0.75
C ASP A 118 -12.02 18.30 -1.33
N PRO A 119 -12.93 18.78 -2.19
CA PRO A 119 -14.07 18.00 -2.68
C PRO A 119 -13.69 16.82 -3.58
N HIS A 120 -12.43 16.69 -3.99
CA HIS A 120 -11.98 15.52 -4.76
C HIS A 120 -11.93 14.26 -3.93
N VAL A 121 -11.70 14.36 -2.61
CA VAL A 121 -11.65 13.20 -1.73
C VAL A 121 -13.01 12.49 -1.72
N GLY A 122 -13.02 11.22 -2.11
CA GLY A 122 -14.24 10.43 -2.26
C GLY A 122 -15.06 10.72 -3.51
N SER A 123 -14.58 11.55 -4.44
CA SER A 123 -15.29 11.86 -5.69
C SER A 123 -15.07 10.83 -6.80
N GLY A 124 -14.08 9.95 -6.64
CA GLY A 124 -13.61 9.06 -7.72
C GLY A 124 -12.61 9.70 -8.67
N LYS A 125 -12.28 10.99 -8.49
CA LYS A 125 -11.23 11.70 -9.25
C LYS A 125 -9.91 11.71 -8.49
N ILE A 126 -8.82 11.79 -9.24
CA ILE A 126 -7.44 11.83 -8.74
C ILE A 126 -6.83 13.14 -9.21
N ILE A 127 -6.22 13.88 -8.29
CA ILE A 127 -5.52 15.11 -8.59
C ILE A 127 -4.08 14.77 -9.00
N THR A 128 -3.64 15.25 -10.17
CA THR A 128 -2.26 15.07 -10.67
C THR A 128 -1.48 16.36 -10.84
N ALA A 129 -2.17 17.50 -10.73
CA ALA A 129 -1.57 18.83 -10.83
C ALA A 129 -1.72 19.58 -9.49
N PRO A 130 -0.76 20.44 -9.11
CA PRO A 130 -0.92 21.32 -7.95
C PRO A 130 -2.17 22.19 -8.11
N ILE A 131 -3.05 22.19 -7.12
CA ILE A 131 -4.30 22.97 -7.12
C ILE A 131 -4.18 24.29 -6.36
N ILE A 132 -3.15 24.41 -5.50
CA ILE A 132 -2.87 25.60 -4.69
C ILE A 132 -1.38 25.92 -4.74
N THR A 133 -1.02 27.18 -4.49
CA THR A 133 0.36 27.62 -4.25
C THR A 133 0.79 27.34 -2.81
N GLU A 134 2.09 27.51 -2.52
CA GLU A 134 2.63 27.40 -1.15
C GLU A 134 1.97 28.37 -0.16
N ASP A 135 1.50 29.52 -0.66
CA ASP A 135 0.76 30.53 0.12
C ASP A 135 -0.74 30.18 0.29
N GLY A 136 -1.18 29.03 -0.22
CA GLY A 136 -2.57 28.59 -0.14
C GLY A 136 -3.52 29.23 -1.17
N VAL A 137 -2.99 29.90 -2.20
CA VAL A 137 -3.80 30.55 -3.23
C VAL A 137 -4.20 29.53 -4.31
N PRO A 138 -5.49 29.41 -4.68
CA PRO A 138 -5.92 28.52 -5.75
C PRO A 138 -5.25 28.85 -7.09
N ILE A 139 -4.74 27.82 -7.77
CA ILE A 139 -4.13 27.96 -9.10
C ILE A 139 -5.26 28.11 -10.14
N LYS A 140 -5.21 29.21 -10.90
CA LYS A 140 -6.24 29.58 -11.91
C LYS A 140 -5.89 29.11 -13.33
N ASP A 141 -4.91 28.23 -13.48
CA ASP A 141 -4.53 27.72 -14.80
C ASP A 141 -5.69 26.93 -15.42
N PRO A 142 -6.16 27.27 -16.64
CA PRO A 142 -7.31 26.64 -17.26
C PRO A 142 -7.19 25.11 -17.38
N LEU A 143 -5.97 24.59 -17.64
CA LEU A 143 -5.72 23.16 -17.79
C LEU A 143 -5.83 22.45 -16.44
N VAL A 144 -5.26 23.06 -15.39
CA VAL A 144 -5.35 22.56 -14.00
C VAL A 144 -6.79 22.59 -13.52
N LEU A 145 -7.54 23.64 -13.83
CA LEU A 145 -8.96 23.76 -13.48
C LEU A 145 -9.83 22.72 -14.21
N LEU A 146 -9.50 22.38 -15.46
CA LEU A 146 -10.18 21.32 -16.21
C LEU A 146 -9.95 19.92 -15.61
N GLU A 147 -8.71 19.64 -15.19
CA GLU A 147 -8.33 18.38 -14.53
C GLU A 147 -8.89 18.28 -13.10
N ALA A 148 -8.92 19.40 -12.36
CA ALA A 148 -9.37 19.50 -10.98
C ALA A 148 -10.84 19.97 -10.83
N ALA A 149 -11.63 20.02 -11.90
CA ALA A 149 -13.07 20.31 -11.76
C ALA A 149 -13.83 19.02 -11.50
N THR A 150 -14.72 18.98 -10.50
CA THR A 150 -15.71 17.89 -10.34
C THR A 150 -16.76 17.94 -11.47
N PRO A 151 -17.52 16.87 -11.75
CA PRO A 151 -18.53 16.88 -12.82
C PRO A 151 -19.56 18.01 -12.65
N ASP A 152 -19.92 18.33 -11.40
CA ASP A 152 -20.84 19.42 -11.05
C ASP A 152 -20.22 20.81 -11.31
N GLN A 153 -18.90 20.95 -11.18
CA GLN A 153 -18.16 22.19 -11.45
C GLN A 153 -17.91 22.43 -12.95
N GLN A 154 -17.77 21.35 -13.74
CA GLN A 154 -17.63 21.45 -15.21
C GLN A 154 -18.87 22.07 -15.86
N ALA A 155 -20.07 21.85 -15.31
CA ALA A 155 -21.30 22.47 -15.78
C ALA A 155 -21.42 23.97 -15.43
N SER A 156 -20.78 24.42 -14.34
CA SER A 156 -20.83 25.81 -13.85
C SER A 156 -19.71 26.69 -14.42
N LEU A 157 -18.63 26.11 -14.95
CA LEU A 157 -17.56 26.82 -15.66
C LEU A 157 -18.00 27.45 -17.01
N ILE A 158 -19.18 27.09 -17.52
CA ILE A 158 -19.75 27.60 -18.79
C ILE A 158 -20.65 28.85 -18.58
N SER A 159 -20.92 29.26 -17.33
CA SER A 159 -21.72 30.45 -17.02
C SER A 159 -20.88 31.50 -16.26
N THR A 160 -20.46 32.55 -16.97
CA THR A 160 -19.75 33.72 -16.43
C THR A 160 -20.50 34.43 -15.30
N LYS A 161 -19.80 34.92 -14.26
CA LYS A 161 -19.68 36.36 -13.94
C LYS A 161 -18.82 36.68 -12.71
N ASN A 162 -18.18 37.85 -12.82
CA ASN A 162 -17.44 38.63 -11.83
C ASN A 162 -18.21 38.86 -10.52
N GLY A 163 -17.49 38.86 -9.39
CA GLY A 163 -17.97 39.40 -8.11
C GLY A 163 -17.27 38.78 -6.91
N ASP A 164 -16.65 39.66 -6.11
CA ASP A 164 -16.18 39.47 -4.73
C ASP A 164 -14.80 38.82 -4.50
N GLU A 165 -13.77 39.67 -4.55
CA GLU A 165 -12.49 39.50 -3.85
C GLU A 165 -12.71 39.59 -2.32
N ALA A 166 -13.46 38.64 -1.77
CA ALA A 166 -13.51 38.44 -0.34
C ALA A 166 -12.28 37.60 0.07
N ASP A 167 -11.37 38.28 0.74
CA ASP A 167 -10.26 37.78 1.54
C ASP A 167 -10.51 36.38 2.16
N HIS A 168 -10.09 35.33 1.46
CA HIS A 168 -10.11 33.96 2.00
C HIS A 168 -8.72 33.57 2.50
N ARG A 169 -8.06 34.49 3.21
CA ARG A 169 -6.94 34.13 4.09
C ARG A 169 -7.51 33.47 5.33
N LEU A 170 -7.47 32.14 5.36
CA LEU A 170 -7.11 31.26 6.49
C LEU A 170 -7.54 29.83 6.18
N THR A 171 -7.00 29.23 5.11
CA THR A 171 -6.83 27.78 5.18
C THR A 171 -5.75 27.54 6.23
N ASP A 172 -6.04 26.74 7.26
CA ASP A 172 -5.05 26.40 8.29
C ASP A 172 -3.75 25.93 7.60
N LYS A 173 -2.59 26.32 8.13
CA LYS A 173 -1.27 25.98 7.55
C LYS A 173 -1.18 24.48 7.25
N GLN A 174 -1.76 23.67 8.14
CA GLN A 174 -1.84 22.22 8.02
C GLN A 174 -2.65 21.76 6.80
N THR A 175 -3.75 22.43 6.49
CA THR A 175 -4.57 22.12 5.32
C THR A 175 -3.84 22.50 4.03
N ILE A 176 -3.10 23.61 4.03
CA ILE A 176 -2.25 24.00 2.88
C ILE A 176 -1.19 22.94 2.64
N GLU A 177 -0.41 22.58 3.67
CA GLU A 177 0.62 21.54 3.59
C GLU A 177 0.04 20.21 3.08
N TRP A 178 -1.11 19.78 3.62
CA TRP A 178 -1.78 18.57 3.16
C TRP A 178 -2.23 18.66 1.69
N LYS A 179 -2.88 19.76 1.28
CA LYS A 179 -3.31 19.96 -0.11
C LYS A 179 -2.15 19.96 -1.10
N LEU A 180 -1.00 20.51 -0.71
CA LEU A 180 0.22 20.46 -1.52
C LEU A 180 0.69 19.01 -1.78
N THR A 181 0.39 18.06 -0.90
CA THR A 181 0.75 16.63 -1.12
C THR A 181 -0.17 15.90 -2.09
N LEU A 182 -1.41 16.34 -2.30
CA LEU A 182 -2.45 15.57 -3.01
C LEU A 182 -2.08 15.24 -4.47
N HIS A 183 -1.44 16.18 -5.16
CA HIS A 183 -1.02 15.97 -6.54
C HIS A 183 0.11 14.92 -6.63
N GLN A 184 1.06 14.96 -5.69
CA GLN A 184 2.15 13.97 -5.61
C GLN A 184 1.60 12.57 -5.31
N ILE A 185 0.60 12.46 -4.44
CA ILE A 185 -0.13 11.20 -4.21
C ILE A 185 -0.74 10.71 -5.52
N GLY A 186 -1.42 11.58 -6.27
CA GLY A 186 -2.04 11.17 -7.54
C GLY A 186 -1.05 10.71 -8.60
N LEU A 187 0.09 11.40 -8.73
CA LEU A 187 1.17 10.97 -9.62
C LEU A 187 1.71 9.59 -9.24
N ASP A 188 1.90 9.32 -7.95
CA ASP A 188 2.35 8.03 -7.45
C ASP A 188 1.30 6.92 -7.63
N VAL A 189 0.02 7.21 -7.40
CA VAL A 189 -1.10 6.28 -7.64
C VAL A 189 -1.14 5.85 -9.10
N LEU A 190 -1.00 6.78 -10.04
CA LEU A 190 -1.04 6.48 -11.48
C LEU A 190 0.16 5.65 -11.98
N ARG A 191 1.24 5.55 -11.21
CA ARG A 191 2.40 4.70 -11.52
C ARG A 191 2.51 3.44 -10.64
N THR A 192 1.55 3.22 -9.73
CA THR A 192 1.55 2.06 -8.83
C THR A 192 1.02 0.82 -9.55
N ASP A 193 1.80 -0.27 -9.50
CA ASP A 193 1.44 -1.62 -9.99
C ASP A 193 0.68 -1.67 -11.32
N ARG A 194 1.09 -0.85 -12.29
CA ARG A 194 0.43 -0.69 -13.61
C ARG A 194 0.39 -1.94 -14.47
N SER A 195 1.17 -2.96 -14.12
CA SER A 195 1.12 -4.28 -14.74
C SER A 195 -0.07 -5.12 -14.26
N MET A 196 -0.77 -4.76 -13.18
CA MET A 196 -1.89 -5.54 -12.65
C MET A 196 -3.22 -5.10 -13.27
N VAL A 197 -4.05 -6.07 -13.68
CA VAL A 197 -5.41 -5.84 -14.20
C VAL A 197 -6.29 -5.13 -13.17
N PHE A 198 -6.02 -5.34 -11.88
CA PHE A 198 -6.73 -4.68 -10.78
C PHE A 198 -6.79 -3.15 -10.94
N TYR A 199 -5.71 -2.52 -11.42
CA TYR A 199 -5.61 -1.06 -11.57
C TYR A 199 -6.13 -0.52 -12.91
N GLU A 200 -6.71 -1.37 -13.77
CA GLU A 200 -7.45 -0.88 -14.95
C GLU A 200 -8.78 -0.22 -14.55
N LYS A 201 -9.35 -0.63 -13.41
CA LYS A 201 -10.56 -0.02 -12.86
C LYS A 201 -10.20 1.30 -12.18
N LYS A 202 -10.80 2.40 -12.65
CA LYS A 202 -10.64 3.73 -12.04
C LYS A 202 -11.04 3.76 -10.57
N GLU A 203 -12.05 2.98 -10.19
CA GLU A 203 -12.51 2.83 -8.80
C GLU A 203 -11.40 2.36 -7.86
N ASN A 204 -10.52 1.47 -8.31
CA ASN A 204 -9.42 0.95 -7.50
C ASN A 204 -8.29 1.98 -7.34
N LEU A 205 -8.03 2.77 -8.40
CA LEU A 205 -7.08 3.88 -8.33
C LEU A 205 -7.61 4.99 -7.42
N SER A 206 -8.89 5.35 -7.51
CA SER A 206 -9.49 6.36 -6.63
C SER A 206 -9.52 5.88 -5.19
N LYS A 207 -9.81 4.59 -4.94
CA LYS A 207 -9.74 3.97 -3.62
C LYS A 207 -8.34 4.10 -3.02
N LEU A 208 -7.28 3.83 -3.81
CA LEU A 208 -5.89 3.99 -3.37
C LEU A 208 -5.58 5.44 -3.02
N TRP A 209 -5.98 6.37 -3.88
CA TRP A 209 -5.75 7.79 -3.68
C TRP A 209 -6.47 8.33 -2.44
N ASP A 210 -7.74 7.96 -2.24
CA ASP A 210 -8.53 8.36 -1.07
C ASP A 210 -7.89 7.89 0.24
N ILE A 211 -7.46 6.62 0.32
CA ILE A 211 -6.80 6.06 1.51
C ILE A 211 -5.52 6.83 1.84
N LEU A 212 -4.69 7.11 0.83
CA LEU A 212 -3.42 7.83 1.01
C LEU A 212 -3.66 9.30 1.41
N ALA A 213 -4.65 9.95 0.79
CA ALA A 213 -5.03 11.33 1.12
C ALA A 213 -5.52 11.42 2.57
N VAL A 214 -6.40 10.50 3.00
CA VAL A 214 -6.86 10.45 4.39
C VAL A 214 -5.71 10.14 5.34
N TYR A 215 -4.84 9.17 5.02
CA TYR A 215 -3.69 8.85 5.87
C TYR A 215 -2.78 10.06 6.09
N ALA A 216 -2.43 10.78 5.01
CA ALA A 216 -1.57 11.96 5.07
C ALA A 216 -2.12 13.07 5.97
N TRP A 217 -3.45 13.14 6.12
CA TRP A 217 -4.10 14.07 7.05
C TRP A 217 -4.05 13.61 8.51
N ILE A 218 -4.20 12.31 8.74
CA ILE A 218 -4.27 11.73 10.10
C ILE A 218 -2.90 11.63 10.76
N ASP A 219 -1.89 11.15 10.04
CA ASP A 219 -0.53 11.01 10.55
C ASP A 219 0.37 12.13 10.01
N LYS A 220 0.24 13.33 10.59
CA LYS A 220 0.97 14.52 10.15
C LYS A 220 2.49 14.44 10.35
N GLU A 221 2.95 13.61 11.27
CA GLU A 221 4.39 13.42 11.49
C GLU A 221 5.05 12.70 10.31
N VAL A 222 4.33 11.77 9.68
CA VAL A 222 4.81 11.05 8.49
C VAL A 222 4.34 11.74 7.22
N GLY A 223 3.10 12.26 7.22
CA GLY A 223 2.42 12.80 6.06
C GLY A 223 2.33 11.76 4.94
N TYR A 224 2.59 12.22 3.71
CA TYR A 224 2.80 11.35 2.57
C TYR A 224 4.26 11.41 2.10
N CYS A 225 4.85 10.24 1.94
CA CYS A 225 6.18 10.06 1.39
C CYS A 225 6.10 9.15 0.16
N GLN A 226 6.94 9.42 -0.84
CA GLN A 226 7.01 8.60 -2.05
C GLN A 226 7.32 7.13 -1.69
N GLY A 227 6.54 6.22 -2.27
CA GLY A 227 6.62 4.78 -1.99
C GLY A 227 5.51 4.26 -1.07
N MET A 228 4.79 5.13 -0.36
CA MET A 228 3.63 4.71 0.44
C MET A 228 2.50 4.11 -0.41
N SER A 229 2.34 4.54 -1.66
CA SER A 229 1.39 3.93 -2.60
C SER A 229 1.70 2.46 -2.87
N ASP A 230 2.98 2.08 -2.93
CA ASP A 230 3.42 0.69 -3.13
C ASP A 230 3.13 -0.18 -1.90
N LEU A 231 3.17 0.41 -0.70
CA LEU A 231 2.82 -0.26 0.55
C LEU A 231 1.31 -0.39 0.74
N CYS A 232 0.54 0.59 0.28
CA CYS A 232 -0.92 0.58 0.36
C CYS A 232 -1.56 -0.31 -0.72
N SER A 233 -0.92 -0.48 -1.88
CA SER A 233 -1.42 -1.30 -2.99
C SER A 233 -1.83 -2.72 -2.55
N PRO A 234 -1.00 -3.46 -1.79
CA PRO A 234 -1.41 -4.76 -1.31
C PRO A 234 -2.65 -4.75 -0.39
N MET A 235 -2.87 -3.69 0.38
CA MET A 235 -4.02 -3.61 1.29
C MET A 235 -5.32 -3.52 0.50
N ILE A 236 -5.35 -2.70 -0.54
CA ILE A 236 -6.57 -2.49 -1.35
C ILE A 236 -6.88 -3.68 -2.26
N VAL A 237 -5.87 -4.45 -2.66
CA VAL A 237 -6.03 -5.68 -3.44
C VAL A 237 -6.53 -6.82 -2.56
N LEU A 238 -6.07 -6.89 -1.30
CA LEU A 238 -6.46 -7.94 -0.37
C LEU A 238 -7.82 -7.70 0.30
N LEU A 239 -8.21 -6.45 0.50
CA LEU A 239 -9.39 -6.06 1.27
C LEU A 239 -10.39 -5.30 0.39
N ASN A 240 -11.60 -5.84 0.29
CA ASN A 240 -12.65 -5.28 -0.56
C ASN A 240 -13.15 -3.92 -0.05
N ASP A 241 -13.32 -3.77 1.27
CA ASP A 241 -13.76 -2.52 1.89
C ASP A 241 -12.59 -1.52 1.96
N GLU A 242 -12.88 -0.24 1.76
CA GLU A 242 -11.89 0.83 1.78
C GLU A 242 -11.38 1.13 3.18
N ALA A 243 -12.26 1.14 4.18
CA ALA A 243 -11.85 1.42 5.55
C ALA A 243 -11.01 0.28 6.11
N ASP A 244 -11.37 -0.97 5.83
CA ASP A 244 -10.58 -2.13 6.29
C ASP A 244 -9.15 -2.08 5.69
N ALA A 245 -9.05 -1.72 4.40
CA ALA A 245 -7.77 -1.49 3.74
C ALA A 245 -6.98 -0.33 4.37
N PHE A 246 -7.65 0.79 4.66
CA PHE A 246 -7.04 1.93 5.37
C PHE A 246 -6.48 1.50 6.72
N TRP A 247 -7.22 0.76 7.54
CA TRP A 247 -6.76 0.37 8.87
C TRP A 247 -5.59 -0.62 8.81
N CYS A 248 -5.60 -1.55 7.84
CA CYS A 248 -4.44 -2.41 7.63
C CYS A 248 -3.21 -1.61 7.18
N PHE A 249 -3.39 -0.66 6.26
CA PHE A 249 -2.33 0.24 5.83
C PHE A 249 -1.78 1.09 6.99
N GLU A 250 -2.66 1.64 7.82
CA GLU A 250 -2.29 2.45 8.98
C GLU A 250 -1.45 1.64 9.98
N ARG A 251 -1.84 0.39 10.26
CA ARG A 251 -1.07 -0.52 11.12
C ARG A 251 0.28 -0.90 10.52
N LEU A 252 0.35 -1.09 9.20
CA LEU A 252 1.61 -1.32 8.50
C LEU A 252 2.52 -0.10 8.66
N MET A 253 2.00 1.11 8.41
CA MET A 253 2.78 2.33 8.53
C MET A 253 3.25 2.60 9.95
N ARG A 254 2.47 2.27 11.00
CA ARG A 254 2.95 2.35 12.40
C ARG A 254 4.25 1.58 12.62
N ARG A 255 4.38 0.40 12.00
CA ARG A 255 5.59 -0.43 12.10
C ARG A 255 6.75 0.13 11.26
N LEU A 256 6.42 0.80 10.16
CA LEU A 256 7.40 1.38 9.23
C LEU A 256 7.72 2.84 9.50
N ARG A 257 7.10 3.48 10.50
CA ARG A 257 7.32 4.90 10.86
C ARG A 257 8.80 5.27 10.92
N GLY A 258 9.64 4.40 11.47
CA GLY A 258 11.08 4.62 11.55
C GLY A 258 11.74 4.82 10.17
N ASN A 259 11.28 4.11 9.15
CA ASN A 259 11.82 4.18 7.79
C ASN A 259 11.49 5.51 7.09
N PHE A 260 10.31 6.08 7.39
CA PHE A 260 9.80 7.29 6.75
C PHE A 260 10.09 8.58 7.52
N ARG A 261 10.62 8.49 8.74
CA ARG A 261 11.07 9.68 9.47
C ARG A 261 12.34 10.22 8.82
N CYS A 262 12.22 11.40 8.22
CA CYS A 262 13.35 12.20 7.78
C CYS A 262 13.69 13.17 8.90
N THR A 263 14.82 12.98 9.59
CA THR A 263 15.31 13.96 10.57
C THR A 263 16.35 14.85 9.92
N GLN A 264 16.70 15.98 10.55
CA GLN A 264 17.77 16.86 10.07
C GLN A 264 19.16 16.17 10.01
N GLN A 265 19.31 14.97 10.57
CA GLN A 265 20.59 14.28 10.78
C GLN A 265 20.66 12.87 10.17
N SER A 266 19.54 12.24 9.83
CA SER A 266 19.53 10.89 9.22
C SER A 266 18.26 10.59 8.45
N VAL A 267 18.38 9.78 7.40
CA VAL A 267 17.24 9.23 6.65
C VAL A 267 16.85 7.87 7.28
N GLY A 268 15.56 7.62 7.48
CA GLY A 268 15.07 6.52 8.33
C GLY A 268 15.61 5.11 8.05
N VAL A 269 16.01 4.81 6.81
CA VAL A 269 16.59 3.50 6.42
C VAL A 269 18.13 3.45 6.44
N GLU A 270 18.81 4.55 6.75
CA GLU A 270 20.27 4.63 6.72
C GLU A 270 20.94 3.60 7.64
N ASN A 271 20.42 3.43 8.86
CA ASN A 271 20.89 2.39 9.78
C ASN A 271 20.74 0.97 9.20
N GLN A 272 19.68 0.71 8.42
CA GLN A 272 19.48 -0.59 7.78
C GLN A 272 20.47 -0.81 6.64
N LEU A 273 20.82 0.24 5.90
CA LEU A 273 21.86 0.21 4.87
C LEU A 273 23.24 -0.05 5.48
N GLN A 274 23.57 0.61 6.60
CA GLN A 274 24.83 0.38 7.33
C GLN A 274 24.93 -1.06 7.87
N HIS A 275 23.82 -1.60 8.39
CA HIS A 275 23.76 -3.01 8.79
C HIS A 275 23.93 -3.95 7.59
N LEU A 276 23.31 -3.65 6.45
CA LEU A 276 23.52 -4.43 5.22
C LEU A 276 24.98 -4.41 4.79
N ALA A 277 25.62 -3.24 4.78
CA ALA A 277 27.03 -3.09 4.46
C ALA A 277 27.91 -3.97 5.36
N SER A 278 27.66 -3.91 6.68
CA SER A 278 28.38 -4.72 7.68
C SER A 278 28.19 -6.22 7.47
N ILE A 279 26.97 -6.65 7.14
CA ILE A 279 26.67 -8.06 6.86
C ILE A 279 27.41 -8.53 5.60
N ILE A 280 27.38 -7.75 4.52
CA ILE A 280 28.05 -8.12 3.27
C ILE A 280 29.57 -8.11 3.45
N GLN A 281 30.13 -7.17 4.22
CA GLN A 281 31.55 -7.14 4.54
C GLN A 281 32.02 -8.43 5.23
N VAL A 282 31.17 -9.04 6.07
CA VAL A 282 31.49 -10.31 6.74
C VAL A 282 31.23 -11.52 5.84
N LEU A 283 30.11 -11.54 5.12
CA LEU A 283 29.69 -12.70 4.32
C LEU A 283 30.43 -12.82 2.98
N ASP A 284 30.67 -11.70 2.31
CA ASP A 284 31.40 -11.60 1.04
C ASP A 284 32.25 -10.31 1.01
N PRO A 285 33.42 -10.30 1.68
CA PRO A 285 34.29 -9.14 1.72
C PRO A 285 34.71 -8.66 0.32
N LYS A 286 34.90 -9.58 -0.63
CA LYS A 286 35.31 -9.24 -2.00
C LYS A 286 34.24 -8.43 -2.72
N LEU A 287 32.97 -8.78 -2.51
CA LEU A 287 31.85 -8.01 -3.06
C LEU A 287 31.78 -6.63 -2.40
N HIS A 288 31.94 -6.55 -1.08
CA HIS A 288 31.93 -5.26 -0.36
C HIS A 288 33.02 -4.32 -0.88
N ASP A 289 34.28 -4.78 -0.92
CA ASP A 289 35.41 -3.99 -1.40
C ASP A 289 35.21 -3.53 -2.86
N HIS A 290 34.62 -4.38 -3.69
CA HIS A 290 34.29 -4.03 -5.07
C HIS A 290 33.23 -2.92 -5.15
N LEU A 291 32.16 -3.01 -4.36
CA LEU A 291 31.13 -1.98 -4.29
C LEU A 291 31.70 -0.66 -3.75
N GLU A 292 32.56 -0.72 -2.72
CA GLU A 292 33.24 0.45 -2.17
C GLU A 292 34.14 1.12 -3.21
N THR A 293 34.91 0.33 -3.98
CA THR A 293 35.77 0.84 -5.07
C THR A 293 34.97 1.55 -6.16
N LEU A 294 33.72 1.15 -6.39
CA LEU A 294 32.80 1.79 -7.33
C LEU A 294 32.06 3.01 -6.74
N GLY A 295 32.31 3.36 -5.47
CA GLY A 295 31.63 4.43 -4.76
C GLY A 295 30.23 4.06 -4.23
N GLY A 296 29.90 2.77 -4.18
CA GLY A 296 28.62 2.23 -3.70
C GLY A 296 28.68 1.58 -2.31
N GLY A 297 29.68 1.92 -1.50
CA GLY A 297 29.92 1.34 -0.18
C GLY A 297 28.88 1.70 0.88
N ASP A 298 28.04 2.72 0.62
CA ASP A 298 26.89 3.12 1.44
C ASP A 298 25.59 2.38 1.08
N TYR A 299 25.62 1.55 0.03
CA TYR A 299 24.50 0.74 -0.44
C TYR A 299 23.23 1.54 -0.77
N LEU A 300 23.35 2.81 -1.18
CA LEU A 300 22.18 3.63 -1.53
C LEU A 300 21.31 3.05 -2.65
N PHE A 301 21.84 2.17 -3.50
CA PHE A 301 21.05 1.42 -4.48
C PHE A 301 19.96 0.53 -3.84
N ALA A 302 20.14 0.11 -2.59
CA ALA A 302 19.18 -0.69 -1.83
C ALA A 302 18.17 0.17 -1.06
N PHE A 303 18.29 1.50 -1.07
CA PHE A 303 17.42 2.42 -0.34
C PHE A 303 15.93 2.15 -0.62
N ARG A 304 15.57 2.09 -1.91
CA ARG A 304 14.19 1.80 -2.34
C ARG A 304 13.72 0.44 -1.84
N MET A 305 14.61 -0.56 -1.82
CA MET A 305 14.27 -1.92 -1.40
C MET A 305 13.82 -1.94 0.06
N PHE A 306 14.51 -1.23 0.96
CA PHE A 306 14.10 -1.15 2.37
C PHE A 306 12.89 -0.26 2.59
N MET A 307 12.81 0.87 1.87
CA MET A 307 11.69 1.82 2.00
C MET A 307 10.34 1.18 1.68
N VAL A 308 10.26 0.37 0.62
CA VAL A 308 9.00 -0.27 0.19
C VAL A 308 9.03 -1.79 0.36
N LEU A 309 9.83 -2.31 1.30
CA LEU A 309 9.88 -3.74 1.65
C LEU A 309 10.00 -4.67 0.42
N PHE A 310 10.92 -4.36 -0.49
CA PHE A 310 11.20 -5.08 -1.72
C PHE A 310 10.02 -5.15 -2.72
N ARG A 311 8.97 -4.34 -2.54
CA ARG A 311 7.80 -4.33 -3.44
C ARG A 311 8.17 -4.09 -4.90
N ARG A 312 9.19 -3.29 -5.17
CA ARG A 312 9.62 -3.04 -6.56
C ARG A 312 10.54 -4.12 -7.14
N GLU A 313 11.02 -5.05 -6.33
CA GLU A 313 11.99 -6.08 -6.73
C GLU A 313 11.38 -7.48 -6.87
N LEU A 314 10.20 -7.69 -6.29
CA LEU A 314 9.52 -8.98 -6.23
C LEU A 314 8.21 -8.96 -7.00
N SER A 315 7.72 -10.14 -7.40
CA SER A 315 6.33 -10.27 -7.85
C SER A 315 5.34 -9.90 -6.73
N PHE A 316 4.11 -9.55 -7.09
CA PHE A 316 3.10 -9.16 -6.09
C PHE A 316 2.85 -10.28 -5.07
N GLY A 317 2.74 -11.52 -5.55
CA GLY A 317 2.58 -12.71 -4.72
C GLY A 317 3.77 -12.98 -3.80
N ASP A 318 5.00 -12.79 -4.30
CA ASP A 318 6.22 -12.98 -3.51
C ASP A 318 6.38 -11.93 -2.41
N SER A 319 6.02 -10.67 -2.66
CA SER A 319 6.01 -9.67 -1.58
C SER A 319 5.02 -10.03 -0.49
N LEU A 320 3.81 -10.47 -0.84
CA LEU A 320 2.84 -10.89 0.16
C LEU A 320 3.30 -12.10 0.97
N TYR A 321 4.06 -13.01 0.34
CA TYR A 321 4.69 -14.11 1.05
C TYR A 321 5.76 -13.61 2.03
N LEU A 322 6.71 -12.79 1.55
CA LEU A 322 7.80 -12.23 2.35
C LEU A 322 7.26 -11.43 3.54
N TRP A 323 6.26 -10.59 3.32
CA TRP A 323 5.69 -9.75 4.36
C TRP A 323 4.86 -10.57 5.36
N GLY A 324 4.19 -11.63 4.92
CA GLY A 324 3.46 -12.52 5.82
C GLY A 324 4.37 -13.13 6.90
N ASP A 325 5.59 -13.49 6.52
CA ASP A 325 6.60 -14.03 7.45
C ASP A 325 7.15 -12.94 8.39
N ASP A 326 7.54 -11.77 7.88
CA ASP A 326 8.12 -10.67 8.69
C ASP A 326 7.08 -10.04 9.62
N VAL A 327 5.88 -9.73 9.11
CA VAL A 327 4.79 -9.12 9.88
C VAL A 327 4.28 -10.07 10.96
N GLY A 328 4.23 -11.38 10.68
CA GLY A 328 3.82 -12.41 11.63
C GLY A 328 4.86 -12.70 12.72
N SER A 329 6.14 -12.42 12.49
CA SER A 329 7.21 -12.64 13.49
C SER A 329 7.18 -11.64 14.66
N ARG A 330 6.40 -10.55 14.54
CA ARG A 330 6.33 -9.45 15.52
C ARG A 330 5.00 -9.38 16.28
N ILE A 331 4.20 -10.44 16.21
CA ILE A 331 2.98 -10.69 17.00
C ILE A 331 3.35 -11.68 18.09
#